data_AF-A0A1G8LDX4-F1
#
_entry.id   AF-A0A1G8LDX4-F1
#
_cell.length_a   1.000
_cell.length_b   1.000
_cell.length_c   1.000
_cell.angle_alpha   90.00
_cell.angle_beta   90.00
_cell.angle_gamma   90.00
#
_symmetry.space_group_name_H-M   'P 1'
#
loop_
_entity.id
_entity.type
_entity.pdbx_description
1 polymer ?
#
loop_
_entity_poly.entity_id
_entity_poly.type
_entity_poly.pdbx_seq_one_letter_code
_entity_poly.pdbx_strand_id
1 'polypeptide(L)' 'MIKDFRLALKMTREELADLAELDLETLQAFEERGFPGETEVYSIFLLAKALRVSVDTLVYFNDKYAR' A
#
# COMPACT_ATOMS: atom_id res chain seq x y z
N MET A 1 -0.52 8.16 -3.63
CA MET A 1 -0.54 7.97 -2.17
C MET A 1 0.34 6.80 -1.71
N ILE A 2 0.00 5.52 -1.93
CA ILE A 2 0.93 4.39 -1.64
C ILE A 2 2.26 4.53 -2.40
N LYS A 3 2.16 4.96 -3.67
CA LYS A 3 3.30 5.34 -4.50
C LYS A 3 4.23 6.35 -3.83
N ASP A 4 3.69 7.32 -3.09
CA ASP A 4 4.48 8.41 -2.50
C ASP A 4 5.28 7.92 -1.30
N PHE A 5 4.68 7.08 -0.45
CA PHE A 5 5.40 6.39 0.62
C PHE A 5 6.53 5.51 0.06
N ARG A 6 6.24 4.73 -0.98
CA ARG A 6 7.25 3.89 -1.65
C ARG A 6 8.41 4.71 -2.22
N LEU A 7 8.10 5.81 -2.93
CA LEU A 7 9.12 6.69 -3.51
C LEU A 7 9.96 7.39 -2.43
N ALA A 8 9.36 7.77 -1.29
CA ALA A 8 10.09 8.32 -0.15
C ALA A 8 11.09 7.31 0.43
N LEU A 9 10.79 6.01 0.36
CA LEU A 9 11.68 4.92 0.75
C LEU A 9 12.69 4.53 -0.34
N LYS A 10 12.66 5.17 -1.52
CA LYS A 10 13.49 4.83 -2.69
C LYS A 10 13.35 3.37 -3.13
N MET A 11 12.16 2.81 -2.97
CA MET A 11 11.86 1.40 -3.22
C MET A 11 11.19 1.22 -4.60
N THR A 12 11.55 0.18 -5.33
CA THR A 12 10.85 -0.20 -6.57
C THR A 12 9.49 -0.82 -6.25
N ARG A 13 8.62 -0.92 -7.25
CA ARG A 13 7.30 -1.54 -7.03
C ARG A 13 7.44 -3.02 -6.74
N GLU A 14 8.38 -3.68 -7.41
CA GLU A 14 8.72 -5.08 -7.26
C GLU A 14 9.22 -5.38 -5.84
N GLU A 15 10.11 -4.54 -5.29
CA GLU A 15 10.58 -4.66 -3.91
C GLU A 15 9.42 -4.50 -2.91
N LEU A 16 8.51 -3.55 -3.13
CA LEU A 16 7.37 -3.36 -2.24
C LEU A 16 6.38 -4.54 -2.32
N ALA A 17 6.14 -5.06 -3.52
CA ALA A 17 5.25 -6.19 -3.75
C ALA A 17 5.77 -7.44 -3.01
N ASP A 18 7.08 -7.71 -3.13
CA ASP A 18 7.74 -8.81 -2.43
C ASP A 18 7.65 -8.65 -0.90
N LEU A 19 7.97 -7.46 -0.37
CA LEU A 19 7.93 -7.19 1.07
C LEU A 19 6.51 -7.20 1.66
N ALA A 20 5.50 -6.85 0.87
CA ALA A 20 4.10 -6.83 1.29
C ALA A 20 3.37 -8.14 1.01
N GLU A 21 4.04 -9.13 0.42
CA GLU A 21 3.45 -10.40 -0.05
C GLU A 21 2.24 -10.18 -0.98
N LEU A 22 2.36 -9.19 -1.87
CA LEU A 22 1.34 -8.85 -2.87
C LEU A 22 1.87 -9.15 -4.27
N ASP A 23 0.97 -9.55 -5.17
CA ASP A 23 1.31 -9.53 -6.58
C ASP A 23 1.39 -8.08 -7.12
N LEU A 24 2.11 -7.92 -8.23
CA LEU A 24 2.35 -6.60 -8.83
C LEU A 24 1.07 -5.90 -9.29
N GLU A 25 0.06 -6.66 -9.74
CA GLU A 25 -1.20 -6.11 -10.23
C GLU A 25 -2.02 -5.54 -9.07
N THR A 26 -2.11 -6.27 -7.95
CA THR A 26 -2.74 -5.82 -6.72
C THR A 26 -2.05 -4.57 -6.16
N LEU A 27 -0.72 -4.57 -6.08
CA LEU A 27 0.00 -3.38 -5.61
C LEU A 27 -0.22 -2.17 -6.53
N GLN A 28 -0.23 -2.37 -7.85
CA GLN A 28 -0.52 -1.31 -8.80
C GLN A 28 -1.96 -0.78 -8.61
N ALA A 29 -2.94 -1.66 -8.43
CA ALA A 29 -4.33 -1.26 -8.17
C ALA A 29 -4.43 -0.41 -6.90
N PHE A 30 -3.72 -0.79 -5.83
CA PHE A 30 -3.67 -0.01 -4.59
C PHE A 30 -3.00 1.36 -4.80
N GLU A 31 -1.92 1.44 -5.58
CA GLU A 31 -1.27 2.72 -5.88
C GLU A 31 -2.17 3.69 -6.66
N GLU A 32 -3.01 3.18 -7.56
CA GLU A 32 -3.86 3.96 -8.46
C GLU A 32 -5.22 4.31 -7.87
N ARG A 33 -5.85 3.36 -7.16
CA ARG A 33 -7.27 3.43 -6.76
C ARG A 33 -7.49 3.28 -5.26
N GLY A 34 -6.42 3.00 -4.50
CA GLY A 34 -6.51 2.66 -3.09
C GLY A 34 -7.07 1.27 -2.83
N PHE A 35 -7.34 0.97 -1.56
CA PHE A 35 -7.89 -0.32 -1.12
C PHE A 35 -9.35 -0.50 -1.56
N PRO A 36 -9.68 -1.60 -2.29
CA PRO A 36 -11.06 -2.08 -2.42
C PRO A 36 -11.74 -2.27 -1.06
N GLY A 37 -13.07 -2.16 -1.02
CA GLY A 37 -13.85 -2.37 0.21
C GLY A 37 -13.73 -3.76 0.83
N GLU A 38 -13.31 -4.76 0.04
CA GLU A 38 -13.11 -6.15 0.47
C GLU A 38 -11.63 -6.49 0.73
N THR A 39 -10.73 -5.50 0.81
CA THR A 39 -9.30 -5.77 1.04
C THR A 39 -9.08 -6.42 2.40
N GLU A 40 -8.34 -7.53 2.42
CA GLU A 40 -8.00 -8.21 3.65
C GLU A 40 -7.15 -7.32 4.58
N VAL A 41 -7.53 -7.28 5.86
CA VAL A 41 -6.82 -6.51 6.89
C VAL A 41 -5.35 -6.95 7.00
N TYR A 42 -5.08 -8.24 6.77
CA TYR A 42 -3.72 -8.78 6.81
C TYR A 42 -2.84 -8.20 5.70
N SER A 43 -3.35 -8.06 4.48
CA SER A 43 -2.66 -7.40 3.37
C SER A 43 -2.35 -5.93 3.67
N ILE A 44 -3.30 -5.21 4.28
CA ILE A 44 -3.08 -3.82 4.70
C ILE A 44 -1.98 -3.75 5.77
N PHE A 45 -1.97 -4.69 6.71
CA PHE A 45 -0.94 -4.78 7.75
C PHE A 45 0.46 -5.02 7.17
N LEU A 46 0.62 -5.99 6.26
CA LEU A 46 1.90 -6.26 5.60
C LEU A 46 2.39 -5.07 4.79
N LEU A 47 1.50 -4.41 4.05
CA LEU A 47 1.82 -3.21 3.29
C LEU A 47 2.25 -2.05 4.19
N ALA A 48 1.54 -1.81 5.31
CA ALA A 48 1.90 -0.77 6.27
C ALA A 48 3.28 -1.04 6.89
N LYS A 49 3.57 -2.30 7.22
CA LYS A 49 4.88 -2.73 7.73
C LYS A 49 5.97 -2.50 6.69
N ALA A 50 5.75 -2.88 5.43
CA ALA A 50 6.72 -2.67 4.34
C ALA A 50 6.99 -1.17 4.10
N LEU A 51 5.96 -0.34 4.20
CA LEU A 51 6.04 1.12 4.06
C LEU A 51 6.51 1.86 5.33
N ARG A 52 6.76 1.14 6.44
CA ARG A 52 7.20 1.70 7.73
C ARG A 52 6.25 2.79 8.27
N VAL A 53 4.95 2.59 8.11
CA VAL A 53 3.89 3.45 8.63
C VAL A 53 2.90 2.65 9.49
N SER A 54 2.10 3.31 10.32
CA SER A 54 1.02 2.63 11.02
C SER A 54 -0.10 2.25 10.04
N VAL A 55 -0.85 1.19 10.36
CA VAL A 55 -2.06 0.82 9.61
C VAL A 55 -3.03 2.01 9.55
N ASP A 56 -3.24 2.71 10.66
CA ASP A 56 -4.10 3.90 10.72
C ASP A 56 -3.64 5.01 9.77
N THR A 57 -2.32 5.24 9.66
CA THR A 57 -1.76 6.21 8.71
C THR A 57 -2.09 5.76 7.29
N LEU A 58 -1.82 4.50 6.97
CA LEU A 58 -2.04 3.97 5.64
C LEU A 58 -3.52 4.03 5.24
N VAL A 59 -4.43 3.65 6.13
CA VAL A 59 -5.88 3.67 5.91
C VAL A 59 -6.42 5.11 5.82
N TYR A 60 -5.97 6.02 6.69
CA TYR A 60 -6.37 7.43 6.64
C TYR A 60 -5.99 8.07 5.30
N PHE A 61 -4.75 7.87 4.85
CA PHE A 61 -4.31 8.38 3.56
C PHE A 61 -4.99 7.65 2.40
N ASN A 62 -5.38 6.39 2.57
CA ASN A 62 -6.22 5.68 1.62
C ASN A 62 -7.60 6.31 1.43
N ASP A 63 -8.40 6.46 2.48
CA ASP A 63 -9.74 7.04 2.37
C ASP A 63 -9.71 8.50 1.86
N LYS A 64 -8.69 9.28 2.23
CA LYS A 64 -8.58 10.69 1.82
C LYS A 64 -8.25 10.88 0.34
N TYR A 65 -7.50 9.96 -0.28
CA TYR A 65 -6.96 10.13 -1.65
C TYR A 65 -7.49 9.12 -2.67
N ALA A 66 -8.27 8.12 -2.25
CA ALA A 66 -8.97 7.18 -3.13
C ALA A 66 -10.35 7.69 -3.60
N ARG A 67 -10.71 8.95 -3.29
CA ARG A 67 -11.94 9.62 -3.71
C ARG A 67 -11.71 10.61 -4.84
#